data_AF-A0A0H5RU98-F1
#
_entry.id   AF-A0A0H5RU98-F1
#
_cell.length_a   1.000
_cell.length_b   1.000
_cell.length_c   1.000
_cell.angle_alpha   90.00
_cell.angle_beta   90.00
_cell.angle_gamma   90.00
#
_symmetry.space_group_name_H-M   'P 1'
#
loop_
_entity.id
_entity.type
_entity.pdbx_description
1 polymer ?
#
loop_
_entity_poly.entity_id
_entity_poly.type
_entity_poly.pdbx_seq_one_letter_code
_entity_poly.pdbx_strand_id
1 'polypeptide(L)'
;MMGPKLTYLAVLLLAINCINIGFSDNACNNDHDLAITKDRGNMVAVTEKCGRSCLAKRACTTRCIMQLSHLKQPCAECYSDEVHCTAINCVASCMLRPKSQSCFDCSEKFCGQAMRSCTGLDTHLTIPYNVVEDV
;
A
#
# COMPACT_ATOMS: atom_id res chain seq x y z
N MET A 1 8.60 -49.60 -0.24
CA MET A 1 7.76 -48.39 -0.40
C MET A 1 7.92 -47.52 0.85
N MET A 2 8.85 -46.55 0.85
CA MET A 2 9.03 -45.58 1.94
C MET A 2 9.54 -44.29 1.29
N GLY A 3 8.62 -43.35 1.05
CA GLY A 3 8.89 -42.08 0.37
C GLY A 3 9.55 -41.02 1.26
N PRO A 4 9.92 -39.86 0.68
CA PRO A 4 10.74 -38.84 1.31
C PRO A 4 9.92 -37.99 2.28
N LYS A 5 9.61 -38.53 3.46
CA LYS A 5 8.92 -37.78 4.53
C LYS A 5 9.87 -36.95 5.40
N LEU A 6 11.17 -37.26 5.38
CA LEU A 6 12.16 -36.61 6.26
C LEU A 6 12.66 -35.27 5.71
N THR A 7 12.60 -35.04 4.39
CA THR A 7 13.07 -33.80 3.75
C THR A 7 12.06 -32.65 3.88
N TYR A 8 10.77 -32.93 4.01
CA TYR A 8 9.73 -31.90 4.14
C TYR A 8 9.77 -31.17 5.48
N LEU A 9 10.09 -31.86 6.57
CA LEU A 9 10.18 -31.25 7.91
C LEU A 9 11.35 -30.25 8.01
N ALA A 10 12.48 -30.52 7.35
CA ALA A 10 13.64 -29.64 7.37
C ALA A 10 13.43 -28.37 6.52
N VAL A 11 12.70 -28.46 5.41
CA VAL A 11 12.35 -27.28 4.59
C VAL A 11 11.33 -26.38 5.31
N LEU A 12 10.42 -26.96 6.08
CA LEU A 12 9.49 -26.19 6.91
C LEU A 12 10.21 -25.40 8.01
N LEU A 13 11.25 -25.95 8.63
CA LEU A 13 11.98 -25.27 9.70
C LEU A 13 12.87 -24.12 9.20
N LEU A 14 13.36 -24.16 7.96
CA LEU A 14 14.14 -23.07 7.35
C LEU A 14 13.26 -21.89 6.87
N ALA A 15 11.95 -22.09 6.69
CA ALA A 15 11.00 -21.03 6.38
C ALA A 15 10.53 -20.23 7.62
N ILE A 16 10.81 -20.71 8.84
CA ILE A 16 10.30 -20.11 10.09
C ILE A 16 11.08 -18.83 10.49
N ASN A 17 12.25 -18.57 9.90
CA ASN A 17 13.00 -17.33 10.13
C ASN A 17 12.53 -16.11 9.31
N CYS A 18 11.39 -16.19 8.61
CA CYS A 18 10.72 -15.02 8.02
C CYS A 18 9.37 -14.67 8.68
N ILE A 19 9.02 -15.27 9.83
CA ILE A 19 7.72 -15.03 10.51
C ILE A 19 7.87 -13.92 11.57
N ASN A 20 8.55 -12.84 11.21
CA ASN A 20 8.53 -11.57 11.95
C ASN A 20 8.47 -10.39 10.98
N ILE A 21 7.72 -10.54 9.89
CA ILE A 21 7.16 -9.37 9.23
C ILE A 21 5.87 -9.10 9.99
N GLY A 22 5.94 -8.22 10.99
CA GLY A 22 4.74 -7.65 11.58
C GLY A 22 4.01 -6.93 10.46
N PHE A 23 3.08 -7.61 9.81
CA PHE A 23 1.98 -6.91 9.17
C PHE A 23 1.32 -6.13 10.30
N SER A 24 1.52 -4.81 10.29
CA SER A 24 0.74 -3.94 11.15
C SER A 24 -0.67 -3.99 10.60
N ASP A 25 -1.43 -5.01 10.98
CA ASP A 25 -2.87 -5.03 10.75
C ASP A 25 -3.42 -3.82 11.50
N ASN A 26 -4.19 -2.99 10.80
CA ASN A 26 -4.77 -1.77 11.36
C ASN A 26 -3.72 -0.72 11.82
N ALA A 27 -2.72 -0.44 10.98
CA ALA A 27 -1.65 0.54 11.22
C ALA A 27 -2.14 2.00 11.33
N CYS A 28 -3.29 2.32 10.75
CA CYS A 28 -3.86 3.67 10.78
C CYS A 28 -4.93 3.80 11.88
N ASN A 29 -4.75 3.14 13.02
CA ASN A 29 -5.76 3.03 14.08
C ASN A 29 -5.77 4.13 15.14
N ASN A 30 -4.86 5.10 15.04
CA ASN A 30 -4.80 6.21 15.99
C ASN A 30 -5.58 7.42 15.44
N ASP A 31 -6.15 8.22 16.33
CA ASP A 31 -6.99 9.37 15.96
C ASP A 31 -6.30 10.37 15.03
N HIS A 32 -4.98 10.51 15.17
CA HIS A 32 -4.17 11.40 14.34
C HIS A 32 -4.16 10.92 12.88
N ASP A 33 -3.79 9.66 12.64
CA ASP A 33 -3.76 9.11 11.28
C ASP A 33 -5.18 9.03 10.69
N LEU A 34 -6.17 8.64 11.49
CA LEU A 34 -7.58 8.62 11.08
C LEU A 34 -8.10 10.01 10.68
N ALA A 35 -7.63 11.09 11.31
CA ALA A 35 -8.00 12.45 10.93
C ALA A 35 -7.44 12.83 9.56
N ILE A 36 -6.20 12.43 9.27
CA ILE A 36 -5.52 12.69 7.99
C ILE A 36 -6.14 11.87 6.86
N THR A 37 -6.39 10.57 7.09
CA THR A 37 -6.88 9.64 6.06
C THR A 37 -8.31 9.94 5.61
N LYS A 38 -9.05 10.80 6.33
CA LYS A 38 -10.37 11.30 5.92
C LYS A 38 -10.28 12.23 4.71
N ASP A 39 -9.19 12.98 4.56
CA ASP A 39 -8.95 13.78 3.36
C ASP A 39 -8.33 12.91 2.27
N ARG A 40 -9.20 12.15 1.61
CA ARG A 40 -8.77 11.17 0.63
C ARG A 40 -8.20 11.79 -0.64
N GLY A 41 -8.69 12.96 -1.04
CA GLY A 41 -8.17 13.70 -2.18
C GLY A 41 -6.71 14.12 -1.95
N ASN A 42 -6.43 14.66 -0.75
CA ASN A 42 -5.06 14.95 -0.34
C ASN A 42 -4.19 13.70 -0.27
N MET A 43 -4.70 12.59 0.26
CA MET A 43 -3.94 11.33 0.32
C MET A 43 -3.57 10.80 -1.06
N VAL A 44 -4.48 10.87 -2.05
CA VAL A 44 -4.16 10.53 -3.45
C VAL A 44 -3.08 11.46 -4.01
N ALA A 45 -3.20 12.77 -3.80
CA ALA A 45 -2.22 13.74 -4.28
C ALA A 45 -0.83 13.52 -3.66
N VAL A 46 -0.76 13.25 -2.36
CA VAL A 46 0.48 12.95 -1.63
C VAL A 46 1.11 11.64 -2.13
N THR A 47 0.34 10.55 -2.23
CA THR A 47 0.87 9.27 -2.67
C THR A 47 1.32 9.29 -4.13
N GLU A 48 0.60 9.98 -5.02
CA GLU A 48 1.03 10.19 -6.40
C GLU A 48 2.36 10.96 -6.44
N LYS A 49 2.41 12.13 -5.78
CA LYS A 49 3.60 12.99 -5.77
C LYS A 49 4.82 12.26 -5.23
N CYS A 50 4.67 11.55 -4.12
CA CYS A 50 5.73 10.77 -3.50
C CYS A 50 6.12 9.56 -4.36
N GLY A 51 5.14 8.83 -4.89
CA GLY A 51 5.38 7.69 -5.78
C GLY A 51 6.19 8.10 -7.01
N ARG A 52 5.86 9.22 -7.66
CA ARG A 52 6.62 9.74 -8.80
C ARG A 52 8.02 10.20 -8.40
N SER A 53 8.14 11.00 -7.35
CA SER A 53 9.43 11.57 -6.90
C SER A 53 10.42 10.49 -6.44
N CYS A 54 9.90 9.40 -5.89
CA CYS A 54 10.69 8.28 -5.37
C CYS A 54 10.77 7.08 -6.32
N LEU A 55 10.18 7.16 -7.52
CA LEU A 55 10.04 6.03 -8.44
C LEU A 55 9.48 4.77 -7.74
N ALA A 56 8.48 4.98 -6.87
CA ALA A 56 7.82 3.96 -6.06
C ALA A 56 8.76 3.08 -5.20
N LYS A 57 9.97 3.57 -4.87
CA LYS A 57 10.86 2.90 -3.92
C LYS A 57 10.33 3.10 -2.50
N ARG A 58 9.89 2.02 -1.86
CA ARG A 58 9.19 2.02 -0.56
C ARG A 58 9.80 2.97 0.48
N ALA A 59 11.06 2.78 0.88
CA ALA A 59 11.69 3.62 1.92
C ALA A 59 11.76 5.12 1.58
N CYS A 60 11.84 5.49 0.30
CA CYS A 60 11.77 6.89 -0.11
C CYS A 60 10.31 7.38 -0.03
N THR A 61 9.38 6.60 -0.58
CA THR A 61 7.95 6.91 -0.61
C THR A 61 7.38 7.07 0.81
N THR A 62 7.66 6.14 1.73
CA THR A 62 7.25 6.22 3.15
C THR A 62 7.70 7.55 3.77
N ARG A 63 8.98 7.91 3.64
CA ARG A 63 9.50 9.16 4.20
C ARG A 63 8.83 10.39 3.59
N CYS A 64 8.62 10.39 2.28
CA CYS A 64 7.94 11.48 1.60
C CYS A 64 6.47 11.61 2.07
N ILE A 65 5.75 10.50 2.21
CA ILE A 65 4.36 10.50 2.70
C ILE A 65 4.33 11.07 4.12
N MET A 66 5.16 10.57 5.03
CA MET A 66 5.24 11.10 6.39
C MET A 66 5.51 12.62 6.42
N GLN A 67 6.38 13.11 5.53
CA GLN A 67 6.73 14.53 5.47
C GLN A 67 5.57 15.40 4.96
N LEU A 68 4.77 14.91 4.02
CA LEU A 68 3.72 15.70 3.37
C LEU A 68 2.33 15.53 4.00
N SER A 69 2.01 14.37 4.56
CA SER A 69 0.72 14.09 5.21
C SER A 69 0.79 14.09 6.72
N HIS A 70 2.00 14.06 7.31
CA HIS A 70 2.25 13.91 8.75
C HIS A 70 1.86 12.57 9.36
N LEU A 71 1.42 11.59 8.55
CA LEU A 71 1.11 10.24 9.03
C LEU A 71 2.23 9.63 9.86
N LYS A 72 1.87 8.86 10.89
CA LYS A 72 2.84 8.02 11.60
C LYS A 72 3.40 6.97 10.66
N GLN A 73 4.64 6.57 10.94
CA GLN A 73 5.39 5.69 10.06
C GLN A 73 4.65 4.39 9.71
N PRO A 74 4.02 3.65 10.66
CA PRO A 74 3.31 2.41 10.32
C PRO A 74 2.18 2.63 9.30
N CYS A 75 1.37 3.69 9.48
CA CYS A 75 0.32 4.02 8.53
C CYS A 75 0.90 4.48 7.17
N ALA A 76 1.95 5.31 7.17
CA ALA A 76 2.63 5.75 5.95
C ALA A 76 3.27 4.59 5.16
N GLU A 77 3.73 3.55 5.84
CA GLU A 77 4.24 2.31 5.21
C GLU A 77 3.15 1.59 4.42
N CYS A 78 1.91 1.50 4.94
CA CYS A 78 0.79 0.93 4.20
C CYS A 78 0.53 1.65 2.87
N TYR A 79 0.50 2.97 2.90
CA TYR A 79 0.33 3.79 1.70
C TYR A 79 1.50 3.65 0.72
N SER A 80 2.73 3.58 1.23
CA SER A 80 3.91 3.34 0.41
C SER A 80 3.89 1.95 -0.25
N ASP A 81 3.40 0.96 0.47
CA ASP A 81 3.25 -0.42 -0.01
C ASP A 81 2.19 -0.52 -1.10
N GLU A 82 1.09 0.21 -0.97
CA GLU A 82 0.10 0.39 -2.03
C GLU A 82 0.74 1.03 -3.26
N VAL A 83 1.41 2.18 -3.12
CA VAL A 83 2.11 2.86 -4.23
C VAL A 83 3.08 1.93 -4.94
N HIS A 84 3.85 1.14 -4.18
CA HIS A 84 4.78 0.18 -4.74
C HIS A 84 4.05 -0.96 -5.48
N CYS A 85 2.99 -1.51 -4.89
CA CYS A 85 2.16 -2.54 -5.52
C CYS A 85 1.54 -2.06 -6.83
N THR A 86 1.00 -0.84 -6.86
CA THR A 86 0.41 -0.23 -8.05
C THR A 86 1.47 0.01 -9.12
N ALA A 87 2.67 0.45 -8.72
CA ALA A 87 3.78 0.68 -9.64
C ALA A 87 4.32 -0.61 -10.28
N ILE A 88 4.10 -1.79 -9.71
CA ILE A 88 4.53 -3.07 -10.31
C ILE A 88 3.40 -3.77 -11.06
N ASN A 89 2.16 -3.72 -10.57
CA ASN A 89 1.03 -4.47 -11.13
C ASN A 89 0.21 -3.66 -12.15
N CYS A 90 0.27 -2.33 -12.08
CA CYS A 90 -0.64 -1.44 -12.79
C CYS A 90 0.03 -0.41 -13.69
N VAL A 91 1.31 -0.63 -14.06
CA VAL A 91 2.09 0.28 -14.92
C VAL A 91 1.32 0.69 -16.17
N ALA A 92 0.72 -0.26 -16.88
CA ALA A 92 -0.02 -0.01 -18.11
C ALA A 92 -1.21 0.95 -17.93
N SER A 93 -1.88 0.90 -16.77
CA SER A 93 -3.02 1.76 -16.47
C SER A 93 -2.61 3.09 -15.82
N CYS A 94 -1.49 3.12 -15.09
CA CYS A 94 -1.14 4.23 -14.20
C CYS A 94 -0.01 5.13 -14.72
N MET A 95 0.87 4.66 -15.62
CA MET A 95 2.09 5.39 -15.98
C MET A 95 1.83 6.76 -16.61
N LEU A 96 0.85 6.86 -17.51
CA LEU A 96 0.52 8.11 -18.22
C LEU A 96 -0.60 8.90 -17.53
N ARG A 97 -1.50 8.19 -16.84
CA ARG A 97 -2.70 8.75 -16.20
C ARG A 97 -2.85 8.14 -14.80
N PRO A 98 -2.00 8.54 -13.84
CA PRO A 98 -2.00 7.94 -12.49
C PRO A 98 -3.28 8.19 -11.72
N LYS A 99 -4.04 9.24 -12.09
CA LYS A 99 -5.36 9.53 -11.53
C LYS A 99 -6.51 8.91 -12.32
N SER A 100 -6.29 8.14 -13.39
CA SER A 100 -7.41 7.61 -14.20
C SER A 100 -8.21 6.53 -13.48
N GLN A 101 -9.50 6.39 -13.84
CA GLN A 101 -10.33 5.29 -13.35
C GLN A 101 -9.71 3.91 -13.60
N SER A 102 -9.08 3.69 -14.76
CA SER A 102 -8.40 2.42 -15.07
C SER A 102 -7.20 2.15 -14.16
N CYS A 103 -6.50 3.19 -13.71
CA CYS A 103 -5.46 3.06 -12.69
C CYS A 103 -6.04 2.68 -11.33
N PHE A 104 -7.11 3.37 -10.90
CA PHE A 104 -7.80 3.06 -9.65
C PHE A 104 -8.37 1.64 -9.63
N ASP A 105 -9.05 1.22 -10.69
CA ASP A 105 -9.63 -0.13 -10.80
C ASP A 105 -8.54 -1.20 -10.73
N CYS A 106 -7.37 -0.95 -11.35
CA CYS A 106 -6.24 -1.84 -11.26
C CYS A 106 -5.65 -1.88 -9.84
N SER A 107 -5.45 -0.72 -9.22
CA SER A 107 -4.95 -0.60 -7.85
C SER A 107 -5.88 -1.33 -6.87
N GLU A 108 -7.18 -1.14 -6.96
CA GLU A 108 -8.17 -1.84 -6.13
C GLU A 108 -8.12 -3.35 -6.35
N LYS A 109 -8.07 -3.79 -7.60
CA LYS A 109 -8.04 -5.21 -7.94
C LYS A 109 -6.81 -5.95 -7.39
N PHE A 110 -5.63 -5.34 -7.47
CA PHE A 110 -4.36 -6.02 -7.13
C PHE A 110 -3.78 -5.64 -5.77
N CYS A 111 -4.09 -4.44 -5.28
CA CYS A 111 -3.46 -3.85 -4.10
C CYS A 111 -4.46 -3.51 -2.99
N GLY A 112 -5.76 -3.41 -3.31
CA GLY A 112 -6.80 -2.95 -2.38
C GLY A 112 -6.95 -3.82 -1.14
N GLN A 113 -6.89 -5.15 -1.27
CA GLN A 113 -6.99 -6.03 -0.10
C GLN A 113 -5.83 -5.83 0.88
N ALA A 114 -4.60 -5.78 0.38
CA ALA A 114 -3.42 -5.56 1.22
C ALA A 114 -3.45 -4.18 1.90
N MET A 115 -3.89 -3.15 1.15
CA MET A 115 -4.07 -1.81 1.68
C MET A 115 -5.11 -1.76 2.81
N ARG A 116 -6.27 -2.40 2.63
CA ARG A 116 -7.31 -2.50 3.66
C ARG A 116 -6.83 -3.23 4.91
N SER A 117 -6.18 -4.38 4.74
CA SER A 117 -5.62 -5.14 5.86
C SER A 117 -4.58 -4.33 6.64
N CYS A 118 -3.64 -3.70 5.92
CA CYS A 118 -2.59 -2.91 6.54
C CYS A 118 -3.14 -1.68 7.26
N THR A 119 -3.96 -0.86 6.59
CA THR A 119 -4.46 0.37 7.20
C THR A 119 -5.54 0.14 8.25
N GLY A 120 -6.34 -0.92 8.09
CA GLY A 120 -7.60 -1.12 8.82
C GLY A 120 -8.75 -0.25 8.29
N LEU A 121 -8.58 0.41 7.14
CA LEU A 121 -9.57 1.28 6.54
C LEU A 121 -10.33 0.54 5.44
N ASP A 122 -11.64 0.38 5.57
CA ASP A 122 -12.47 -0.34 4.58
C ASP A 122 -12.62 0.38 3.23
N THR A 123 -12.34 1.69 3.15
CA THR A 123 -12.86 2.53 2.08
C THR A 123 -11.84 3.44 1.41
N HIS A 124 -10.56 3.04 1.29
CA HIS A 124 -9.58 3.93 0.67
C HIS A 124 -9.80 4.15 -0.85
N LEU A 125 -10.33 3.14 -1.57
CA LEU A 125 -10.30 3.10 -3.04
C LEU A 125 -11.66 3.25 -3.73
N THR A 126 -12.71 3.52 -2.97
CA THR A 126 -14.05 3.84 -3.51
C THR A 126 -14.26 5.34 -3.71
N ILE A 127 -13.19 6.15 -3.70
CA ILE A 127 -13.30 7.57 -4.06
C ILE A 127 -13.73 7.62 -5.53
N PRO A 128 -14.90 8.19 -5.85
CA PRO A 128 -15.28 8.33 -7.24
C PRO A 128 -14.29 9.31 -7.91
N TYR A 129 -13.84 8.94 -9.13
CA TYR A 129 -12.82 9.67 -9.90
C TYR A 129 -13.07 11.18 -10.01
N ASN A 130 -14.33 11.61 -9.98
CA ASN A 130 -14.73 13.02 -10.00
C ASN A 130 -14.31 13.83 -8.76
N VAL A 131 -13.75 13.22 -7.71
CA VAL A 131 -13.21 13.93 -6.52
C VAL A 131 -11.70 14.18 -6.62
N VAL A 132 -11.00 13.52 -7.57
CA VAL A 132 -9.54 13.62 -7.77
C VAL A 132 -9.13 14.46 -8.99
N GLU A 133 -10.07 14.89 -9.82
CA GLU A 133 -9.82 15.83 -10.92
C GLU A 133 -9.62 17.28 -10.45
N ASP A 134 -10.09 17.64 -9.24
CA ASP A 134 -10.08 19.02 -8.72
C ASP A 134 -8.88 19.37 -7.82
N VAL A 135 -7.86 18.49 -7.72
CA VAL A 135 -6.65 18.69 -6.90
C VAL A 135 -5.38 18.74 -7.74
#